data_AF-A0A954KE00-F1
#
_entry.id   AF-A0A954KE00-F1
#
_cell.length_a   1.000
_cell.length_b   1.000
_cell.length_c   1.000
_cell.angle_alpha   90.00
_cell.angle_beta   90.00
_cell.angle_gamma   90.00
#
_symmetry.space_group_name_H-M   'P 1'
#
loop_
_entity.id
_entity.type
_entity.pdbx_description
1 polymer ?
#
loop_
_entity_poly.entity_id
_entity_poly.type
_entity_poly.pdbx_seq_one_letter_code
_entity_poly.pdbx_strand_id
1 'polypeptide(L)'
;MAKLLMSLASLVLFSAVAVGTVTEDQLKAIIVVINEPGTINVEISIGSDDGVKVDDLFDVYRNNERLGRLKIEKVSADRAVAKITKLNDSKILRRGDNVQRKSR
;
A
#
# COMPACT_ATOMS: atom_id res chain seq x y z
N MET A 1 -4.91 63.35 -29.28
CA MET A 1 -3.62 63.02 -28.66
C MET A 1 -3.78 61.77 -27.82
N ALA A 2 -3.04 60.70 -28.14
CA ALA A 2 -2.51 59.67 -27.24
C ALA A 2 -2.08 58.45 -28.09
N LYS A 3 -0.76 58.25 -28.17
CA LYS A 3 -0.10 57.02 -28.64
C LYS A 3 -0.53 55.85 -27.73
N LEU A 4 -0.66 54.65 -28.27
CA LEU A 4 0.05 53.51 -27.68
C LEU A 4 0.35 52.42 -28.72
N LEU A 5 1.61 52.03 -28.72
CA LEU A 5 2.25 51.02 -29.54
C LEU A 5 2.01 49.60 -28.98
N MET A 6 1.80 48.65 -29.91
CA MET A 6 2.59 47.43 -30.13
C MET A 6 2.78 46.38 -29.00
N SER A 7 2.43 45.14 -29.38
CA SER A 7 3.06 43.84 -29.06
C SER A 7 2.86 43.23 -27.67
N LEU A 8 2.38 41.98 -27.61
CA LEU A 8 3.10 40.89 -26.94
C LEU A 8 2.58 39.48 -27.31
N ALA A 9 3.49 38.71 -27.90
CA ALA A 9 3.72 37.26 -27.77
C ALA A 9 2.59 36.24 -28.04
N SER A 10 2.78 35.46 -29.12
CA SER A 10 2.15 34.15 -29.35
C SER A 10 2.35 33.21 -28.16
N LEU A 11 1.23 32.77 -27.58
CA LEU A 11 1.19 31.71 -26.59
C LEU A 11 1.32 30.35 -27.32
N VAL A 12 2.51 29.74 -27.26
CA VAL A 12 2.70 28.37 -27.73
C VAL A 12 2.12 27.42 -26.68
N LEU A 13 1.01 26.78 -27.03
CA LEU A 13 0.36 25.76 -26.20
C LEU A 13 1.16 24.46 -26.34
N PHE A 14 2.02 24.13 -25.37
CA PHE A 14 2.60 22.79 -25.27
C PHE A 14 1.50 21.81 -24.81
N SER A 15 1.08 20.91 -25.69
CA SER A 15 0.23 19.78 -25.31
C SER A 15 1.04 18.83 -24.43
N ALA A 16 0.68 18.73 -23.15
CA ALA A 16 1.23 17.72 -22.27
C ALA A 16 0.86 16.32 -22.79
N VAL A 17 1.88 15.50 -23.06
CA VAL A 17 1.71 14.07 -23.32
C VAL A 17 1.14 13.43 -22.07
N ALA A 18 -0.03 12.79 -22.20
CA ALA A 18 -0.61 12.00 -21.12
C ALA A 18 0.30 10.80 -20.86
N VAL A 19 1.10 10.88 -19.80
CA VAL A 19 1.82 9.74 -19.24
C VAL A 19 0.74 8.80 -18.69
N GLY A 20 0.52 7.68 -19.39
CA GLY A 20 -0.37 6.64 -18.91
C GLY A 20 0.11 6.17 -17.55
N THR A 21 -0.71 6.39 -16.53
CA THR A 21 -0.47 5.86 -15.19
C THR A 21 -0.55 4.35 -15.29
N VAL A 22 0.60 3.67 -15.20
CA VAL A 22 0.62 2.23 -14.91
C VAL A 22 -0.02 2.10 -13.53
N THR A 23 -1.27 1.65 -13.50
CA THR A 23 -1.96 1.34 -12.26
C THR A 23 -1.24 0.14 -11.67
N GLU A 24 -0.33 0.38 -10.73
CA GLU A 24 0.26 -0.66 -9.90
C GLU A 24 -0.90 -1.40 -9.24
N ASP A 25 -1.04 -2.69 -9.55
CA ASP A 25 -2.16 -3.50 -9.06
C ASP A 25 -2.15 -3.47 -7.53
N GLN A 26 -3.11 -2.77 -6.94
CA GLN A 26 -3.15 -2.57 -5.50
C GLN A 26 -3.67 -3.85 -4.86
N LEU A 27 -2.73 -4.71 -4.47
CA LEU A 27 -3.00 -5.93 -3.72
C LEU A 27 -3.63 -5.59 -2.36
N LYS A 28 -4.85 -6.09 -2.14
CA LYS A 28 -5.63 -5.92 -0.90
C LYS A 28 -5.75 -7.27 -0.20
N ALA A 29 -5.52 -7.30 1.11
CA ALA A 29 -5.70 -8.51 1.92
C ALA A 29 -6.39 -8.22 3.25
N ILE A 30 -6.82 -9.28 3.95
CA ILE A 30 -7.31 -9.22 5.33
C ILE A 30 -6.53 -10.16 6.25
N ILE A 31 -6.48 -9.84 7.55
CA ILE A 31 -5.96 -10.75 8.59
C ILE A 31 -6.97 -11.88 8.84
N VAL A 32 -6.50 -13.13 8.76
CA VAL A 32 -7.34 -14.33 8.89
C VAL A 32 -7.24 -14.96 10.28
N VAL A 33 -6.05 -15.01 10.87
CA VAL A 33 -5.79 -15.63 12.19
C VAL A 33 -4.70 -14.87 12.96
N ILE A 34 -4.87 -14.77 14.28
CA ILE A 34 -3.87 -14.29 15.24
C ILE A 34 -3.61 -15.45 16.19
N ASN A 35 -2.45 -16.09 16.07
CA ASN A 35 -2.18 -17.34 16.79
C ASN A 35 -1.52 -17.06 18.16
N GLU A 36 -2.20 -17.50 19.21
CA GLU A 36 -1.68 -18.02 20.49
C GLU A 36 -0.77 -17.16 21.39
N PRO A 37 -0.85 -17.34 22.73
CA PRO A 37 0.01 -16.63 23.68
C PRO A 37 1.49 -16.90 23.39
N GLY A 38 2.21 -15.88 22.91
CA GLY A 38 3.68 -15.90 22.80
C GLY A 38 4.25 -15.92 21.38
N THR A 39 3.47 -15.89 20.30
CA THR A 39 4.04 -15.79 18.93
C THR A 39 3.30 -14.75 18.08
N ILE A 40 3.98 -13.64 17.79
CA ILE A 40 3.44 -12.41 17.18
C ILE A 40 3.34 -12.54 15.64
N ASN A 41 2.83 -13.67 15.14
CA ASN A 41 2.69 -13.94 13.72
C ASN A 41 1.21 -13.91 13.31
N VAL A 42 0.93 -13.32 12.15
CA VAL A 42 -0.40 -13.22 11.56
C VAL A 42 -0.42 -13.86 10.18
N GLU A 43 -1.57 -14.38 9.78
CA GLU A 43 -1.79 -14.90 8.44
C GLU A 43 -2.61 -13.90 7.61
N ILE A 44 -2.18 -13.65 6.37
CA ILE A 44 -2.88 -12.80 5.41
C ILE A 44 -3.43 -13.63 4.24
N SER A 45 -4.55 -13.15 3.68
CA SER A 45 -5.35 -13.84 2.65
C SER A 45 -4.83 -13.68 1.21
N ILE A 46 -3.53 -13.46 1.03
CA ILE A 46 -2.86 -13.36 -0.27
C ILE A 46 -1.53 -14.10 -0.21
N GLY A 47 -1.06 -14.62 -1.34
CA GLY A 47 0.11 -15.49 -1.42
C GLY A 47 0.96 -15.33 -2.67
N SER A 48 1.68 -16.39 -3.04
CA SER A 48 2.60 -16.38 -4.19
C SER A 48 1.89 -16.09 -5.49
N ASP A 49 0.63 -16.51 -5.61
CA ASP A 49 -0.15 -16.40 -6.82
C ASP A 49 -0.61 -14.94 -7.04
N ASP A 50 -0.69 -14.17 -5.95
CA ASP A 50 -0.88 -12.72 -5.94
C ASP A 50 0.44 -11.94 -6.06
N GLY A 51 1.58 -12.61 -6.19
CA GLY A 51 2.90 -11.99 -6.31
C GLY A 51 3.56 -11.57 -4.98
N VAL A 52 3.10 -12.11 -3.84
CA VAL A 52 3.71 -11.91 -2.53
C VAL A 52 5.03 -12.68 -2.42
N LYS A 53 6.05 -12.04 -1.86
CA LYS A 53 7.39 -12.63 -1.65
C LYS A 53 7.80 -12.54 -0.19
N VAL A 54 8.68 -13.45 0.23
CA VAL A 54 9.37 -13.34 1.52
C VAL A 54 10.07 -11.98 1.61
N ASP A 55 10.09 -11.40 2.80
CA ASP A 55 10.58 -10.05 3.10
C ASP A 55 9.75 -8.87 2.57
N ASP A 56 8.64 -9.11 1.85
CA ASP A 56 7.71 -8.03 1.50
C ASP A 56 7.15 -7.34 2.75
N LEU A 57 6.89 -6.04 2.62
CA LEU A 57 6.35 -5.20 3.68
C LEU A 57 4.91 -4.83 3.40
N PHE A 58 4.08 -4.97 4.43
CA PHE A 58 2.67 -4.62 4.37
C PHE A 58 2.30 -3.70 5.53
N ASP A 59 1.43 -2.73 5.27
CA ASP A 59 0.85 -1.87 6.29
C ASP A 59 -0.59 -2.30 6.58
N VAL A 60 -0.95 -2.30 7.87
CA VAL A 60 -2.26 -2.76 8.37
C VAL A 60 -3.13 -1.56 8.72
N TYR A 61 -4.41 -1.61 8.35
CA TYR A 61 -5.37 -0.54 8.49
C TYR A 61 -6.70 -1.00 9.08
N ARG A 62 -7.32 -0.13 9.88
CA ARG A 62 -8.73 -0.25 10.33
C ARG A 62 -9.37 1.12 10.30
N ASN A 63 -10.52 1.27 9.65
CA ASN A 63 -11.23 2.55 9.51
C ASN A 63 -10.32 3.67 8.97
N ASN A 64 -9.51 3.36 7.94
CA ASN A 64 -8.50 4.26 7.34
C ASN A 64 -7.34 4.70 8.27
N GLU A 65 -7.30 4.23 9.51
CA GLU A 65 -6.17 4.44 10.42
C GLU A 65 -5.14 3.33 10.24
N ARG A 66 -3.87 3.69 10.09
CA ARG A 66 -2.75 2.73 10.05
C ARG A 66 -2.42 2.23 11.45
N LEU A 67 -2.54 0.93 11.67
CA LEU A 67 -2.31 0.26 12.95
C LEU A 67 -0.86 -0.18 13.13
N GLY A 68 -0.23 -0.64 12.05
CA GLY A 68 1.08 -1.30 12.14
C GLY A 68 1.68 -1.68 10.80
N ARG A 69 2.77 -2.46 10.88
CA ARG A 69 3.53 -3.00 9.76
C ARG A 69 3.85 -4.48 9.97
N LEU A 70 3.72 -5.25 8.90
CA LEU A 70 4.03 -6.65 8.81
C LEU A 70 5.22 -6.87 7.86
N LYS A 71 5.98 -7.93 8.10
CA LYS A 71 7.01 -8.44 7.19
C LYS A 71 6.72 -9.92 6.91
N ILE A 72 6.67 -10.29 5.63
CA ILE A 72 6.38 -11.68 5.23
C ILE A 72 7.54 -12.61 5.61
N GLU A 73 7.23 -13.70 6.31
CA GLU A 73 8.19 -14.75 6.71
C GLU A 73 8.01 -16.03 5.89
N LYS A 74 6.77 -16.39 5.51
CA LYS A 74 6.47 -17.58 4.71
C LYS A 74 5.36 -17.27 3.71
N VAL A 75 5.42 -17.89 2.54
CA VAL A 75 4.44 -17.73 1.47
C VAL A 75 3.97 -19.10 0.98
N SER A 76 2.66 -19.22 0.76
CA SER A 76 1.96 -20.31 0.07
C SER A 76 1.12 -19.71 -1.06
N ALA A 77 0.44 -20.53 -1.86
CA ALA A 77 -0.33 -20.10 -3.06
C ALA A 77 -1.23 -18.87 -2.80
N ASP A 78 -2.18 -19.01 -1.87
CA ASP A 78 -3.20 -17.98 -1.55
C ASP A 78 -3.06 -17.40 -0.13
N ARG A 79 -1.94 -17.69 0.55
CA ARG A 79 -1.73 -17.30 1.95
C ARG A 79 -0.29 -16.96 2.23
N ALA A 80 -0.07 -16.05 3.16
CA ALA A 80 1.26 -15.75 3.67
C ALA A 80 1.23 -15.57 5.19
N VAL A 81 2.32 -15.99 5.84
CA VAL A 81 2.55 -15.77 7.26
C VAL A 81 3.49 -14.59 7.40
N ALA A 82 3.10 -13.62 8.21
CA ALA A 82 3.83 -12.39 8.42
C ALA A 82 4.09 -12.16 9.91
N LYS A 83 5.26 -11.60 10.22
CA LYS A 83 5.61 -11.12 11.55
C LYS A 83 5.26 -9.65 11.70
N ILE A 84 4.70 -9.28 12.85
CA ILE A 84 4.45 -7.87 13.17
C ILE A 84 5.79 -7.21 13.51
N THR A 85 6.19 -6.22 12.72
CA THR A 85 7.46 -5.47 12.92
C THR A 85 7.25 -4.13 13.62
N LYS A 86 6.05 -3.56 13.50
CA LYS A 86 5.63 -2.35 14.22
C LYS A 86 4.14 -2.43 14.48
N LEU A 87 3.74 -2.10 15.70
CA LEU A 87 2.34 -1.94 16.09
C LEU A 87 2.27 -0.70 16.98
N ASN A 88 1.25 0.13 16.80
CA ASN A 88 1.05 1.26 17.71
C ASN A 88 0.64 0.73 19.09
N ASP A 89 1.25 1.23 20.17
CA ASP A 89 1.17 0.65 21.52
C ASP A 89 -0.27 0.52 22.08
N SER A 90 -1.20 1.33 21.59
CA SER A 90 -2.62 1.31 21.99
C SER A 90 -3.50 0.37 21.15
N LYS A 91 -2.95 -0.29 20.13
CA LYS A 91 -3.72 -1.03 19.12
C LYS A 91 -3.41 -2.51 19.18
N ILE A 92 -4.45 -3.31 18.91
CA ILE A 92 -4.36 -4.76 18.77
C ILE A 92 -4.91 -5.10 17.39
N LEU A 93 -4.16 -5.91 16.63
CA LEU A 93 -4.63 -6.43 15.35
C LEU A 93 -5.79 -7.39 15.58
N ARG A 94 -6.73 -7.46 14.64
CA ARG A 94 -7.89 -8.35 14.71
C ARG A 94 -8.16 -8.94 13.33
N ARG A 95 -8.84 -10.08 13.30
CA ARG A 95 -9.34 -10.66 12.06
C ARG A 95 -10.21 -9.63 11.33
N GLY A 96 -10.00 -9.49 10.02
CA GLY A 96 -10.71 -8.52 9.18
C GLY A 96 -10.05 -7.14 9.08
N ASP A 97 -8.92 -6.89 9.76
CA ASP A 97 -8.12 -5.68 9.47
C ASP A 97 -7.59 -5.73 8.04
N ASN A 98 -7.62 -4.60 7.35
CA ASN A 98 -7.17 -4.47 5.97
C ASN A 98 -5.65 -4.42 5.91
N VAL A 99 -5.07 -5.03 4.89
CA VAL A 99 -3.63 -5.11 4.69
C VAL A 99 -3.32 -4.66 3.27
N GLN A 100 -2.34 -3.78 3.12
CA GLN A 100 -1.92 -3.23 1.84
C GLN A 100 -0.41 -3.33 1.70
N ARG A 101 0.07 -3.71 0.50
CA ARG A 101 1.52 -3.73 0.23
C ARG A 101 2.05 -2.31 0.35
N LYS A 102 3.17 -2.15 1.05
CA LYS A 102 3.82 -0.85 1.14
C LYS A 102 4.40 -0.49 -0.23
N SER A 103 3.94 0.60 -0.85
CA SER A 103 4.59 1.17 -2.04
C SER A 103 6.07 1.44 -1.73
N ARG A 104 6.94 1.03 -2.64
CA ARG A 104 8.33 1.49 -2.63
C ARG A 104 8.41 2.95 -3.04
#